data_AF-A0A256XH28-F1
#
_entry.id   AF-A0A256XH28-F1
#
_cell.length_a   1.000
_cell.length_b   1.000
_cell.length_c   1.000
_cell.angle_alpha   90.00
_cell.angle_beta   90.00
_cell.angle_gamma   90.00
#
_symmetry.space_group_name_H-M   'P 1'
#
loop_
_entity.id
_entity.type
_entity.pdbx_description
1 polymer ?
#
loop_
_entity_poly.entity_id
_entity_poly.type
_entity_poly.pdbx_seq_one_letter_code
_entity_poly.pdbx_strand_id
1 'polypeptide(L)'
;QIPTKVLTEVLGYGLGLNEPSIYMLYRILRESKYESTEDLIRAVDEYLVTTRTEAEMKAAILRRLEYVLSNLSRGVINADKLLINDYVIDLSDLSIIEEKKLAISLVLALIYSKYLRIGIPTSRVRHVIIVEEAQNLFNQNSILDHIIMELGKYGIRLVMISNKFPKTYLLKHCSLIIFKMRIEFEDEVSISDELRRIIEKARNDEVIVVTDREISTITPSLKPIPKLHINYRDVCEREVLDRLESKTRFGGSEYVGKALNGKEREERCRIKRVENNSNDEVNVSKNVEEEFRDIEDRIKLLKEKIEQLENVLRADEEIIRELIRQVKKK
;
A
#
# COMPACT_ATOMS: atom_id res chain seq x y z
N GLN A 1 -5.32 -4.65 -9.30
CA GLN A 1 -4.35 -5.76 -9.14
C GLN A 1 -3.00 -5.18 -8.70
N ILE A 2 -2.43 -5.72 -7.63
CA ILE A 2 -1.11 -5.32 -7.13
C ILE A 2 -0.04 -5.81 -8.12
N PRO A 3 1.00 -5.03 -8.46
CA PRO A 3 2.12 -5.52 -9.27
C PRO A 3 2.78 -6.74 -8.63
N THR A 4 3.09 -7.79 -9.41
CA THR A 4 3.61 -9.06 -8.89
C THR A 4 4.83 -8.90 -7.98
N LYS A 5 5.76 -8.01 -8.33
CA LYS A 5 6.92 -7.71 -7.49
C LYS A 5 6.50 -7.17 -6.10
N VAL A 6 5.61 -6.18 -6.07
CA VAL A 6 5.11 -5.59 -4.81
C VAL A 6 4.37 -6.64 -3.99
N LEU A 7 3.52 -7.46 -4.62
CA LEU A 7 2.81 -8.53 -3.93
C LEU A 7 3.76 -9.55 -3.32
N THR A 8 4.80 -9.96 -4.06
CA THR A 8 5.79 -10.92 -3.58
C THR A 8 6.51 -10.39 -2.34
N GLU A 9 6.98 -9.14 -2.39
CA GLU A 9 7.69 -8.51 -1.28
C GLU A 9 6.78 -8.34 -0.05
N VAL A 10 5.51 -8.01 -0.25
CA VAL A 10 4.50 -7.90 0.81
C VAL A 10 4.20 -9.25 1.45
N LEU A 11 4.04 -10.31 0.65
CA LEU A 11 3.89 -11.67 1.14
C LEU A 11 5.16 -12.14 1.86
N GLY A 12 6.32 -11.86 1.29
CA GLY A 12 7.62 -12.14 1.90
C GLY A 12 7.75 -11.52 3.29
N TYR A 13 7.39 -10.24 3.40
CA TYR A 13 7.35 -9.51 4.66
C TYR A 13 6.36 -10.11 5.66
N GLY A 14 5.09 -10.26 5.27
CA GLY A 14 4.04 -10.73 6.18
C GLY A 14 4.23 -12.16 6.66
N LEU A 15 4.83 -13.01 5.81
CA LEU A 15 5.13 -14.40 6.13
C LEU A 15 6.53 -14.59 6.75
N GLY A 16 7.33 -13.54 6.89
CA GLY A 16 8.69 -13.59 7.44
C GLY A 16 9.65 -14.48 6.63
N LEU A 17 9.55 -14.45 5.31
CA LEU A 17 10.40 -15.23 4.40
C LEU A 17 11.80 -14.60 4.31
N ASN A 18 12.81 -15.45 4.09
CA ASN A 18 14.17 -14.98 3.77
C ASN A 18 14.30 -14.62 2.27
N GLU A 19 15.33 -13.86 1.89
CA GLU A 19 15.53 -13.40 0.51
C GLU A 19 15.48 -14.53 -0.55
N PRO A 20 16.11 -15.70 -0.35
CA PRO A 20 15.99 -16.81 -1.31
C PRO A 20 14.54 -17.29 -1.50
N SER A 21 13.77 -17.35 -0.41
CA SER A 21 12.36 -17.75 -0.46
C SER A 21 11.50 -16.67 -1.12
N ILE A 22 11.80 -15.38 -0.91
CA ILE A 22 11.13 -14.27 -1.59
C ILE A 22 11.40 -14.36 -3.11
N TYR A 23 12.64 -14.63 -3.50
CA TYR A 23 13.00 -14.79 -4.91
C TYR A 23 12.31 -16.01 -5.55
N MET A 24 12.23 -17.13 -4.83
CA MET A 24 11.48 -18.30 -5.28
C MET A 24 10.00 -17.99 -5.45
N LEU A 25 9.38 -17.31 -4.47
CA LEU A 25 7.99 -16.87 -4.56
C LEU A 25 7.77 -15.94 -5.75
N TYR A 26 8.71 -15.02 -6.03
CA TYR A 26 8.63 -14.14 -7.20
C TYR A 26 8.59 -14.93 -8.52
N ARG A 27 9.45 -15.95 -8.66
CA ARG A 27 9.47 -16.83 -9.85
C ARG A 27 8.13 -17.53 -10.03
N ILE A 28 7.62 -18.13 -8.95
CA ILE A 28 6.32 -18.81 -8.92
C ILE A 28 5.20 -17.87 -9.39
N LEU A 29 5.08 -16.70 -8.76
CA LEU A 29 3.99 -15.76 -9.03
C LEU A 29 4.11 -15.08 -10.40
N ARG A 30 5.32 -14.97 -10.95
CA ARG A 30 5.53 -14.42 -12.31
C ARG A 30 5.07 -15.39 -13.39
N GLU A 31 5.24 -16.69 -13.17
CA GLU A 31 4.93 -17.75 -14.13
C GLU A 31 3.49 -18.26 -14.00
N SER A 32 2.81 -17.90 -12.90
CA SER A 32 1.44 -18.34 -12.59
C SER A 32 0.42 -17.21 -12.81
N LYS A 33 -0.81 -17.59 -13.14
CA LYS A 33 -1.97 -16.68 -13.04
C LYS A 33 -2.67 -16.94 -11.72
N TYR A 34 -2.95 -15.88 -10.98
CA TYR A 34 -3.64 -15.95 -9.70
C TYR A 34 -4.71 -14.86 -9.63
N GLU A 35 -5.93 -15.25 -9.26
CA GLU A 35 -7.05 -14.32 -9.05
C GLU A 35 -7.57 -14.39 -7.61
N SER A 36 -7.28 -15.49 -6.91
CA SER A 36 -7.68 -15.75 -5.52
C SER A 36 -6.50 -16.17 -4.63
N THR A 37 -6.74 -16.23 -3.31
CA THR A 37 -5.79 -16.79 -2.34
C THR A 37 -5.53 -18.27 -2.57
N GLU A 38 -6.56 -19.00 -3.01
CA GLU A 38 -6.49 -20.43 -3.32
C GLU A 38 -5.64 -20.68 -4.56
N ASP A 39 -5.74 -19.83 -5.58
CA ASP A 39 -4.88 -19.91 -6.77
C ASP A 39 -3.41 -19.66 -6.40
N LEU A 40 -3.17 -18.76 -5.44
CA LEU A 40 -1.82 -18.45 -4.98
C LEU A 40 -1.20 -19.63 -4.21
N ILE A 41 -1.98 -20.30 -3.36
CA ILE A 41 -1.58 -21.55 -2.70
C ILE A 41 -1.25 -22.61 -3.75
N ARG A 42 -2.15 -22.80 -4.73
CA ARG A 42 -1.97 -23.80 -5.79
C ARG A 42 -0.75 -23.53 -6.66
N ALA A 43 -0.51 -22.27 -7.02
CA ALA A 43 0.66 -21.86 -7.80
C ALA A 43 1.97 -22.24 -7.10
N VAL A 44 2.03 -22.09 -5.77
CA VAL A 44 3.20 -22.51 -4.98
C VAL A 44 3.31 -24.03 -4.92
N ASP A 45 2.22 -24.75 -4.72
CA ASP A 45 2.24 -26.21 -4.61
C ASP A 45 2.63 -26.90 -5.93
N GLU A 46 2.06 -26.46 -7.05
CA GLU A 46 2.29 -27.05 -8.39
C GLU A 46 3.65 -26.68 -9.00
N TYR A 47 4.38 -25.73 -8.40
CA TYR A 47 5.67 -25.30 -8.91
C TYR A 47 6.70 -26.44 -8.89
N LEU A 48 7.27 -26.72 -10.06
CA LEU A 48 8.28 -27.74 -10.26
C LEU A 48 9.62 -27.28 -9.69
N VAL A 49 10.20 -28.12 -8.83
CA VAL A 49 11.48 -27.89 -8.18
C VAL A 49 12.47 -28.93 -8.65
N THR A 50 13.73 -28.52 -8.80
CA THR A 50 14.78 -29.38 -9.38
C THR A 50 15.74 -29.90 -8.32
N THR A 51 15.86 -29.19 -7.20
CA THR A 51 16.78 -29.54 -6.11
C THR A 51 16.04 -29.81 -4.81
N ARG A 52 16.66 -30.59 -3.92
CA ARG A 52 16.13 -30.83 -2.57
C ARG A 52 15.96 -29.53 -1.79
N THR A 53 16.91 -28.60 -1.89
CA THR A 53 16.83 -27.30 -1.21
C THR A 53 15.64 -26.47 -1.70
N GLU A 54 15.39 -26.44 -3.01
CA GLU A 54 14.17 -25.80 -3.55
C GLU A 54 12.89 -26.46 -3.05
N ALA A 55 12.86 -27.80 -2.97
CA ALA A 55 11.70 -28.51 -2.42
C ALA A 55 11.44 -28.16 -0.95
N GLU A 56 12.50 -28.07 -0.13
CA GLU A 56 12.40 -27.67 1.28
C GLU A 56 11.93 -26.21 1.43
N MET A 57 12.44 -25.30 0.60
CA MET A 57 11.99 -23.90 0.54
C MET A 57 10.52 -23.80 0.12
N LYS A 58 10.11 -24.50 -0.95
CA LYS A 58 8.72 -24.56 -1.42
C LYS A 58 7.78 -25.00 -0.29
N ALA A 59 8.13 -26.08 0.39
CA ALA A 59 7.33 -26.61 1.48
C ALA A 59 7.25 -25.64 2.68
N ALA A 60 8.33 -24.89 2.96
CA ALA A 60 8.32 -23.87 4.00
C ALA A 60 7.42 -22.67 3.65
N ILE A 61 7.48 -22.20 2.40
CA ILE A 61 6.60 -21.13 1.90
C ILE A 61 5.15 -21.60 1.98
N LEU A 62 4.84 -22.76 1.41
CA LEU A 62 3.49 -23.31 1.33
C LEU A 62 2.85 -23.44 2.71
N ARG A 63 3.58 -24.01 3.70
CA ARG A 63 3.08 -24.14 5.08
C ARG A 63 2.67 -22.80 5.70
N ARG A 64 3.48 -21.75 5.51
CA ARG A 64 3.17 -20.41 6.05
C ARG A 64 2.02 -19.75 5.28
N LEU A 65 2.01 -19.94 3.96
CA LEU A 65 1.01 -19.37 3.08
C LEU A 65 -0.38 -19.96 3.37
N GLU A 66 -0.49 -21.28 3.46
CA GLU A 66 -1.73 -21.98 3.84
C GLU A 66 -2.22 -21.53 5.20
N TYR A 67 -1.32 -21.44 6.18
CA TYR A 67 -1.66 -21.02 7.53
C TYR A 67 -2.26 -19.61 7.57
N VAL A 68 -1.58 -18.63 6.97
CA VAL A 68 -1.98 -17.22 7.07
C VAL A 68 -3.14 -16.89 6.12
N LEU A 69 -3.11 -17.38 4.88
CA LEU A 69 -4.14 -17.04 3.88
C LEU A 69 -5.46 -17.75 4.15
N SER A 70 -5.48 -18.96 4.73
CA SER A 70 -6.74 -19.62 5.09
C SER A 70 -7.54 -18.82 6.12
N ASN A 71 -6.86 -18.14 7.05
CA ASN A 71 -7.51 -17.27 8.03
C ASN A 71 -7.95 -15.92 7.42
N LEU A 72 -7.22 -15.40 6.43
CA LEU A 72 -7.56 -14.16 5.71
C LEU A 72 -8.66 -14.33 4.64
N SER A 73 -8.79 -15.51 4.04
CA SER A 73 -9.75 -15.81 2.96
C SER A 73 -11.23 -15.64 3.36
N ARG A 74 -11.52 -15.50 4.66
CA ARG A 74 -12.89 -15.35 5.20
C ARG A 74 -13.49 -13.95 5.00
N GLY A 75 -12.72 -12.96 4.55
CA GLY A 75 -13.23 -11.63 4.23
C GLY A 75 -12.71 -11.09 2.91
N VAL A 76 -13.57 -10.35 2.20
CA VAL A 76 -13.24 -9.73 0.92
C VAL A 76 -13.18 -8.22 1.11
N ILE A 77 -11.97 -7.66 1.02
CA ILE A 77 -11.77 -6.21 1.01
C ILE A 77 -11.83 -5.73 -0.44
N ASN A 78 -12.89 -5.01 -0.80
CA ASN A 78 -12.94 -4.33 -2.08
C ASN A 78 -12.17 -2.99 -1.99
N ALA A 79 -11.05 -2.90 -2.71
CA ALA A 79 -10.22 -1.70 -2.74
C ALA A 79 -10.97 -0.46 -3.24
N ASP A 80 -11.89 -0.59 -4.19
CA ASP A 80 -12.67 0.56 -4.68
C ASP A 80 -13.64 1.08 -3.62
N LYS A 81 -14.18 0.19 -2.79
CA LYS A 81 -15.02 0.58 -1.66
C LYS A 81 -14.21 1.36 -0.63
N LEU A 82 -13.01 0.89 -0.27
CA LEU A 82 -12.11 1.56 0.69
C LEU A 82 -11.75 3.00 0.29
N LEU A 83 -11.84 3.34 -0.99
CA LEU A 83 -11.45 4.65 -1.51
C LEU A 83 -12.61 5.65 -1.58
N ILE A 84 -13.84 5.23 -1.31
CA ILE A 84 -15.03 6.08 -1.47
C ILE A 84 -15.58 6.51 -0.10
N ASN A 85 -15.56 5.64 0.90
CA ASN A 85 -16.13 5.92 2.23
C ASN A 85 -15.09 5.77 3.34
N ASP A 86 -15.45 6.21 4.54
CA ASP A 86 -14.70 5.92 5.76
C ASP A 86 -14.91 4.47 6.18
N TYR A 87 -13.83 3.74 6.43
CA TYR A 87 -13.87 2.36 6.92
C TYR A 87 -12.99 2.19 8.14
N VAL A 88 -13.45 1.33 9.05
CA VAL A 88 -12.65 0.73 10.10
C VAL A 88 -12.45 -0.73 9.71
N ILE A 89 -11.20 -1.17 9.64
CA ILE A 89 -10.86 -2.58 9.40
C ILE A 89 -10.48 -3.16 10.75
N ASP A 90 -11.40 -3.91 11.35
CA ASP A 90 -11.15 -4.58 12.62
C ASP A 90 -10.34 -5.86 12.41
N LEU A 91 -9.13 -5.91 12.97
CA LEU A 91 -8.22 -7.05 12.91
C LEU A 91 -8.20 -7.85 14.23
N SER A 92 -9.14 -7.60 15.14
CA SER A 92 -9.20 -8.24 16.46
C SER A 92 -9.37 -9.76 16.39
N ASP A 93 -10.01 -10.25 15.33
CA ASP A 93 -10.21 -11.67 15.06
C ASP A 93 -8.93 -12.42 14.68
N LEU A 94 -7.92 -11.69 14.18
CA LEU A 94 -6.62 -12.27 13.85
C LEU A 94 -5.85 -12.48 15.15
N SER A 95 -5.48 -13.72 15.44
CA SER A 95 -4.86 -14.06 16.72
C SER A 95 -3.36 -13.79 16.72
N ILE A 96 -2.75 -13.82 15.54
CA ILE A 96 -1.30 -13.82 15.37
C ILE A 96 -0.83 -12.52 14.71
N ILE A 97 0.35 -12.07 15.14
CA ILE A 97 0.93 -10.80 14.70
C ILE A 97 1.24 -10.83 13.20
N GLU A 98 1.73 -11.94 12.68
CA GLU A 98 2.02 -12.18 11.26
C GLU A 98 0.77 -12.01 10.38
N GLU A 99 -0.40 -12.48 10.84
CA GLU A 99 -1.67 -12.32 10.13
C GLU A 99 -2.07 -10.84 10.05
N LYS A 100 -1.98 -10.12 11.18
CA LYS A 100 -2.26 -8.68 11.24
C LYS A 100 -1.29 -7.90 10.36
N LYS A 101 0.00 -8.21 10.45
CA LYS A 101 1.06 -7.62 9.61
C LYS A 101 0.72 -7.84 8.14
N LEU A 102 0.43 -9.07 7.72
CA LEU A 102 0.13 -9.36 6.32
C LEU A 102 -1.15 -8.64 5.86
N ALA A 103 -2.20 -8.64 6.67
CA ALA A 103 -3.47 -7.95 6.36
C ALA A 103 -3.25 -6.46 6.11
N ILE A 104 -2.58 -5.76 7.04
CA ILE A 104 -2.28 -4.33 6.91
C ILE A 104 -1.40 -4.09 5.67
N SER A 105 -0.39 -4.93 5.47
CA SER A 105 0.54 -4.82 4.34
C SER A 105 -0.16 -4.99 2.99
N LEU A 106 -1.07 -5.94 2.87
CA LEU A 106 -1.89 -6.16 1.67
C LEU A 106 -2.82 -4.98 1.41
N VAL A 107 -3.48 -4.44 2.44
CA VAL A 107 -4.35 -3.26 2.30
C VAL A 107 -3.55 -2.05 1.83
N LEU A 108 -2.40 -1.77 2.46
CA LEU A 108 -1.51 -0.67 2.05
C LEU A 108 -1.03 -0.86 0.60
N ALA A 109 -0.63 -2.07 0.22
CA ALA A 109 -0.20 -2.38 -1.14
C ALA A 109 -1.33 -2.25 -2.16
N LEU A 110 -2.56 -2.64 -1.82
CA LEU A 110 -3.75 -2.48 -2.66
C LEU A 110 -4.03 -1.00 -2.92
N ILE A 111 -4.05 -0.20 -1.85
CA ILE A 111 -4.29 1.26 -1.93
C ILE A 111 -3.17 1.92 -2.75
N TYR A 112 -1.92 1.66 -2.42
CA TYR A 112 -0.76 2.17 -3.15
C TYR A 112 -0.84 1.83 -4.65
N SER A 113 -1.13 0.57 -4.97
CA SER A 113 -1.24 0.10 -6.36
C SER A 113 -2.38 0.76 -7.13
N LYS A 114 -3.51 1.08 -6.47
CA LYS A 114 -4.61 1.80 -7.10
C LYS A 114 -4.20 3.24 -7.40
N TYR A 115 -3.61 3.92 -6.43
CA TYR A 115 -3.20 5.31 -6.58
C TYR A 115 -2.05 5.50 -7.57
N LEU A 116 -1.12 4.55 -7.65
CA LEU A 116 -0.10 4.51 -8.69
C LEU A 116 -0.71 4.53 -10.10
N ARG A 117 -1.85 3.85 -10.30
CA ARG A 117 -2.58 3.83 -11.59
C ARG A 117 -3.39 5.09 -11.85
N ILE A 118 -3.96 5.70 -10.81
CA ILE A 118 -4.73 6.95 -10.92
C ILE A 118 -3.79 8.13 -11.20
N GLY A 119 -2.55 8.07 -10.73
CA GLY A 119 -1.54 9.12 -10.89
C GLY A 119 -1.56 10.15 -9.76
N ILE A 120 -0.71 11.16 -9.89
CA ILE A 120 -0.51 12.21 -8.89
C ILE A 120 -1.75 13.13 -8.89
N PRO A 121 -2.38 13.39 -7.72
CA PRO A 121 -3.52 14.31 -7.64
C PRO A 121 -3.16 15.74 -8.02
N THR A 122 -4.11 16.46 -8.60
CA THR A 122 -4.09 17.92 -8.77
C THR A 122 -4.53 18.70 -7.51
N SER A 123 -5.02 18.03 -6.45
CA SER A 123 -5.54 18.67 -5.23
C SER A 123 -5.18 17.92 -3.93
N ARG A 124 -5.41 18.63 -2.82
CA ARG A 124 -5.27 18.29 -1.38
C ARG A 124 -5.60 16.84 -0.99
N VAL A 125 -5.08 16.43 0.17
CA VAL A 125 -5.27 15.14 0.86
C VAL A 125 -6.56 14.43 0.43
N ARG A 126 -6.40 13.27 -0.21
CA ARG A 126 -7.50 12.42 -0.64
C ARG A 126 -8.01 11.57 0.49
N HIS A 127 -7.09 10.85 1.16
CA HIS A 127 -7.43 9.93 2.25
C HIS A 127 -6.45 10.03 3.40
N VAL A 128 -6.96 9.72 4.59
CA VAL A 128 -6.16 9.50 5.79
C VAL A 128 -6.29 8.03 6.17
N ILE A 129 -5.16 7.34 6.25
CA ILE A 129 -5.08 5.96 6.75
C ILE A 129 -4.56 6.03 8.17
N ILE A 130 -5.29 5.42 9.11
CA ILE A 130 -4.86 5.33 10.50
C ILE A 130 -4.50 3.86 10.77
N VAL A 131 -3.28 3.64 11.25
CA VAL A 131 -2.80 2.31 11.64
C VAL A 131 -2.53 2.32 13.13
N GLU A 132 -3.38 1.61 13.88
CA GLU A 132 -3.15 1.24 15.28
C GLU A 132 -2.07 0.15 15.35
N GLU A 133 -1.32 0.12 16.45
CA GLU A 133 -0.23 -0.85 16.67
C GLU A 133 0.82 -0.85 15.54
N ALA A 134 1.13 0.33 14.99
CA ALA A 134 1.99 0.53 13.83
C ALA A 134 3.44 0.06 14.04
N GLN A 135 3.88 -0.18 15.29
CA GLN A 135 5.15 -0.85 15.56
C GLN A 135 5.27 -2.21 14.87
N ASN A 136 4.14 -2.85 14.54
CA ASN A 136 4.13 -4.10 13.78
C ASN A 136 4.60 -3.92 12.33
N LEU A 137 4.58 -2.70 11.79
CA LEU A 137 5.07 -2.40 10.44
C LEU A 137 6.54 -1.99 10.42
N PHE A 138 7.09 -1.54 11.55
CA PHE A 138 8.46 -1.03 11.64
C PHE A 138 9.47 -2.18 11.59
N ASN A 139 9.92 -2.53 10.40
CA ASN A 139 10.94 -3.54 10.17
C ASN A 139 11.97 -2.99 9.17
N GLN A 140 13.10 -3.68 9.01
CA GLN A 140 14.21 -3.13 8.21
C GLN A 140 13.97 -3.32 6.72
N ASN A 141 14.16 -2.24 5.93
CA ASN A 141 14.31 -2.24 4.47
C ASN A 141 13.23 -3.00 3.71
N SER A 142 11.98 -2.87 4.15
CA SER A 142 10.85 -3.55 3.52
C SER A 142 10.27 -2.71 2.38
N ILE A 143 9.61 -3.37 1.42
CA ILE A 143 8.79 -2.69 0.41
C ILE A 143 7.73 -1.78 1.05
N LEU A 144 7.31 -2.08 2.28
CA LEU A 144 6.33 -1.28 3.01
C LEU A 144 6.89 0.07 3.41
N ASP A 145 8.16 0.14 3.78
CA ASP A 145 8.81 1.41 4.11
C ASP A 145 8.81 2.33 2.89
N HIS A 146 9.13 1.77 1.72
CA HIS A 146 9.04 2.50 0.46
C HIS A 146 7.60 2.93 0.15
N ILE A 147 6.61 2.04 0.32
CA ILE A 147 5.20 2.39 0.14
C ILE A 147 4.83 3.55 1.07
N ILE A 148 5.10 3.45 2.37
CA ILE A 148 4.82 4.47 3.39
C ILE A 148 5.41 5.83 2.99
N MET A 149 6.67 5.84 2.55
CA MET A 149 7.37 7.05 2.12
C MET A 149 6.78 7.66 0.83
N GLU A 150 6.16 6.86 -0.03
CA GLU A 150 5.60 7.33 -1.30
C GLU A 150 4.11 7.70 -1.24
N LEU A 151 3.34 7.17 -0.29
CA LEU A 151 1.90 7.44 -0.15
C LEU A 151 1.58 8.94 -0.19
N GLY A 152 2.44 9.75 0.42
CA GLY A 152 2.29 11.20 0.47
C GLY A 152 2.27 11.89 -0.89
N LYS A 153 2.97 11.33 -1.90
CA LYS A 153 2.98 11.83 -3.29
C LYS A 153 1.62 11.71 -3.96
N TYR A 154 0.81 10.75 -3.51
CA TYR A 154 -0.51 10.46 -4.07
C TYR A 154 -1.66 11.09 -3.27
N GLY A 155 -1.34 12.03 -2.37
CA GLY A 155 -2.33 12.69 -1.50
C GLY A 155 -2.87 11.79 -0.40
N ILE A 156 -2.17 10.71 -0.04
CA ILE A 156 -2.57 9.80 1.04
C ILE A 156 -1.73 10.14 2.26
N ARG A 157 -2.38 10.45 3.37
CA ARG A 157 -1.73 10.73 4.66
C ARG A 157 -1.82 9.49 5.54
N LEU A 158 -0.70 9.10 6.14
CA LEU A 158 -0.64 7.97 7.05
C LEU A 158 -0.45 8.49 8.48
N VAL A 159 -1.33 8.08 9.38
CA VAL A 159 -1.23 8.29 10.82
C VAL A 159 -0.86 6.97 11.45
N MET A 160 0.35 6.89 12.00
CA MET A 160 0.87 5.69 12.65
C MET A 160 0.80 5.86 14.16
N ILE A 161 -0.01 5.04 14.82
CA ILE A 161 -0.15 5.03 16.27
C ILE A 161 0.69 3.85 16.78
N SER A 162 1.68 4.13 17.62
CA SER A 162 2.66 3.13 18.01
C SER A 162 3.15 3.35 19.43
N ASN A 163 3.42 2.24 20.12
CA ASN A 163 4.08 2.23 21.42
C ASN A 163 5.62 2.26 21.32
N LYS A 164 6.17 2.05 20.11
CA LYS A 164 7.62 2.09 19.84
C LYS A 164 7.97 3.20 18.88
N PHE A 165 9.20 3.69 18.98
CA PHE A 165 9.74 4.65 18.03
C PHE A 165 10.00 3.99 16.67
N PRO A 166 9.54 4.58 15.56
CA PRO A 166 9.99 4.15 14.25
C PRO A 166 11.46 4.56 14.05
N LYS A 167 12.14 3.86 13.14
CA LYS A 167 13.53 4.16 12.79
C LYS A 167 13.68 5.57 12.22
N THR A 168 14.86 6.15 12.42
CA THR A 168 15.19 7.53 12.03
C THR A 168 14.89 7.86 10.56
N TYR A 169 15.04 6.89 9.64
CA TYR A 169 14.75 7.15 8.23
C TYR A 169 13.25 7.33 7.96
N LEU A 170 12.35 6.60 8.63
CA LEU A 170 10.90 6.81 8.54
C LEU A 170 10.48 8.13 9.19
N LEU A 171 11.12 8.48 10.33
CA LEU A 171 10.86 9.74 11.03
C LEU A 171 11.13 10.97 10.15
N LYS A 172 12.15 10.92 9.28
CA LYS A 172 12.44 12.01 8.32
C LYS A 172 11.32 12.29 7.33
N HIS A 173 10.43 11.32 7.11
CA HIS A 173 9.27 11.46 6.23
C HIS A 173 7.98 11.80 6.98
N CYS A 174 8.03 11.93 8.30
CA CYS A 174 6.91 12.36 9.13
C CYS A 174 6.85 13.89 9.18
N SER A 175 5.74 14.48 8.75
CA SER A 175 5.52 15.94 8.84
C SER A 175 5.04 16.39 10.23
N LEU A 176 4.51 15.45 11.01
CA LEU A 176 3.93 15.68 12.32
C LEU A 176 4.23 14.48 13.21
N ILE A 177 4.77 14.73 14.40
CA ILE A 177 4.99 13.69 15.41
C ILE A 177 4.33 14.14 16.70
N ILE A 178 3.52 13.26 17.28
CA ILE A 178 2.80 13.52 18.53
C ILE A 178 3.25 12.51 19.56
N PHE A 179 3.70 13.02 20.71
CA PHE A 179 4.18 12.21 21.81
C PHE A 179 3.24 12.32 23.00
N LYS A 180 2.85 11.16 23.54
CA LYS A 180 2.36 11.07 24.91
C LYS A 180 3.55 10.99 25.86
N MET A 181 3.45 11.64 27.01
CA MET A 181 4.55 11.70 27.97
C MET A 181 4.95 10.33 28.51
N ARG A 182 6.27 10.16 28.67
CA ARG A 182 7.04 8.94 29.01
C ARG A 182 7.36 8.07 27.82
N ILE A 183 8.34 8.55 27.07
CA ILE A 183 8.96 7.79 26.02
C ILE A 183 10.35 7.40 26.51
N GLU A 184 10.60 6.10 26.54
CA GLU A 184 11.95 5.58 26.59
C GLU A 184 12.47 5.61 25.15
N PHE A 185 13.46 6.47 24.91
CA PHE A 185 14.16 6.49 23.64
C PHE A 185 15.13 5.32 23.62
N GLU A 186 14.97 4.41 22.66
CA GLU A 186 16.01 3.46 22.32
C GLU A 186 17.23 4.22 21.74
N ASP A 187 18.44 3.72 21.99
CA ASP A 187 19.71 4.38 21.66
C ASP A 187 19.88 4.75 20.16
N GLU A 188 19.07 4.19 19.28
CA GLU A 188 19.12 4.43 17.83
C GLU A 188 18.46 5.75 17.37
N VAL A 189 17.72 6.45 18.24
CA VAL A 189 16.99 7.68 17.87
C VAL A 189 17.75 8.92 18.34
N SER A 190 18.36 9.65 17.39
CA SER A 190 19.01 10.93 17.67
C SER A 190 17.96 12.04 17.82
N ILE A 191 17.99 12.72 18.96
CA ILE A 191 17.03 13.77 19.32
C ILE A 191 17.77 14.98 19.82
N SER A 192 17.28 16.18 19.48
CA SER A 192 17.85 17.44 19.95
C SER A 192 17.71 17.59 21.46
N ASP A 193 18.70 18.25 22.08
CA ASP A 193 18.64 18.56 23.51
C ASP A 193 17.45 19.47 23.88
N GLU A 194 16.98 20.27 22.92
CA GLU A 194 15.77 21.07 23.07
C GLU A 194 14.52 20.20 23.25
N LEU A 195 14.33 19.19 22.41
CA LEU A 195 13.18 18.28 22.54
C LEU A 195 13.27 17.48 23.84
N ARG A 196 14.47 17.04 24.24
CA ARG A 196 14.68 16.37 25.55
C ARG A 196 14.22 17.23 26.72
N ARG A 197 14.62 18.50 26.76
CA ARG A 197 14.20 19.45 27.80
C ARG A 197 12.69 19.69 27.82
N ILE A 198 12.04 19.72 26.65
CA ILE A 198 10.59 19.89 26.56
C ILE A 198 9.87 18.64 27.07
N ILE A 199 10.38 17.44 26.75
CA ILE A 199 9.84 16.17 27.25
C ILE A 199 9.93 16.07 28.77
N GLU A 200 11.05 16.47 29.36
CA GLU A 200 11.24 16.47 30.81
C GLU A 200 10.32 17.45 31.55
N LYS A 201 9.88 18.54 30.88
CA LYS A 201 9.07 19.61 31.48
C LYS A 201 7.57 19.50 31.22
N ALA A 202 7.15 18.67 30.28
CA ALA A 202 5.75 18.52 29.92
C ALA A 202 4.92 17.98 31.12
N ARG A 203 3.61 18.27 31.14
CA ARG A 203 2.67 17.74 32.16
C ARG A 203 1.93 16.50 31.66
N ASN A 204 1.54 15.59 32.55
CA ASN A 204 0.93 14.30 32.19
C ASN A 204 -0.34 14.40 31.32
N ASP A 205 -1.02 15.54 31.34
CA ASP A 205 -2.21 15.88 30.56
C ASP A 205 -1.89 16.57 29.21
N GLU A 206 -0.62 16.82 28.93
CA GLU A 206 -0.14 17.43 27.69
C GLU A 206 0.44 16.38 26.74
N VAL A 207 0.38 16.70 25.45
CA VAL A 207 1.09 15.99 24.39
C VAL A 207 2.06 16.94 23.72
N ILE A 208 3.22 16.41 23.34
CA ILE A 208 4.25 17.19 22.64
C ILE A 208 4.04 16.97 21.15
N VAL A 209 3.96 18.07 20.42
CA VAL A 209 3.75 18.11 18.99
C VAL A 209 5.00 18.66 18.34
N VAL A 210 5.64 17.84 17.52
CA VAL A 210 6.80 18.22 16.71
C VAL A 210 6.35 18.35 15.26
N THR A 211 6.60 19.52 14.69
CA THR A 211 6.42 19.83 13.27
C THR A 211 7.77 20.14 12.63
N ASP A 212 7.77 20.41 11.33
CA ASP A 212 8.93 20.89 10.58
C ASP A 212 9.51 22.22 11.11
N ARG A 213 8.70 23.03 11.81
CA ARG A 213 9.03 24.41 12.21
C ARG A 213 9.09 24.64 13.70
N GLU A 214 8.25 23.96 14.47
CA GLU A 214 8.09 24.20 15.89
C GLU A 214 7.87 22.92 16.69
N ILE A 215 8.36 22.94 17.93
CA ILE A 215 8.02 22.01 18.99
C ILE A 215 7.08 22.74 19.93
N SER A 216 5.89 22.19 20.16
CA SER A 216 4.88 22.79 21.04
C SER A 216 4.27 21.74 21.97
N THR A 217 3.73 22.18 23.10
CA THR A 217 2.90 21.35 23.99
C THR A 217 1.45 21.76 23.82
N ILE A 218 0.55 20.78 23.72
CA ILE A 218 -0.90 21.02 23.65
C ILE A 218 -1.62 20.11 24.65
N THR A 219 -2.74 20.58 25.18
CA THR A 219 -3.67 19.74 25.94
C THR A 219 -4.75 19.23 24.97
N PRO A 220 -4.82 17.93 24.65
CA PRO A 220 -5.76 17.42 23.67
C PRO A 220 -7.21 17.50 24.19
N SER A 221 -8.12 17.99 23.33
CA SER A 221 -9.55 18.00 23.63
C SER A 221 -10.15 16.61 23.43
N LEU A 222 -10.48 15.92 24.52
CA LEU A 222 -11.19 14.64 24.50
C LEU A 222 -12.68 14.87 24.17
N LYS A 223 -13.00 15.10 22.89
CA LYS A 223 -14.37 14.98 22.41
C LYS A 223 -14.60 13.56 21.88
N PRO A 224 -15.65 12.84 22.33
CA PRO A 224 -15.96 11.53 21.80
C PRO A 224 -16.33 11.66 20.31
N ILE A 225 -15.57 11.00 19.45
CA ILE A 225 -15.90 10.86 18.03
C ILE A 225 -17.01 9.80 17.93
N PRO A 226 -18.13 10.05 17.22
CA PRO A 226 -19.17 9.05 17.04
C PRO A 226 -18.60 7.83 16.30
N LYS A 227 -18.77 6.65 16.90
CA LYS A 227 -18.29 5.37 16.37
C LYS A 227 -19.15 4.94 15.18
N LEU A 228 -18.67 5.11 13.94
CA LEU A 228 -19.02 4.15 12.88
C LEU A 228 -18.06 2.97 13.02
N HIS A 229 -18.56 1.82 13.46
CA HIS A 229 -17.81 0.57 13.46
C HIS A 229 -18.38 -0.31 12.36
N ILE A 230 -17.52 -0.74 11.44
CA ILE A 230 -17.83 -1.83 10.52
C ILE A 230 -16.86 -2.93 10.91
N ASN A 231 -17.37 -4.07 11.39
CA ASN A 231 -16.52 -5.23 11.63
C ASN A 231 -16.01 -5.75 10.26
N TYR A 232 -14.77 -6.25 10.19
CA TYR A 232 -14.26 -6.90 8.97
C TYR A 232 -15.20 -8.03 8.48
N ARG A 233 -15.96 -8.67 9.38
CA ARG A 233 -17.02 -9.63 9.05
C ARG A 233 -18.32 -9.00 8.52
N ASP A 234 -18.67 -7.77 8.90
CA ASP A 234 -19.95 -7.15 8.53
C ASP A 234 -20.00 -6.72 7.05
N VAL A 235 -18.84 -6.66 6.39
CA VAL A 235 -18.75 -6.49 4.93
C VAL A 235 -19.30 -7.73 4.20
N CYS A 236 -19.30 -8.91 4.84
CA CYS A 236 -19.79 -10.16 4.25
C CYS A 236 -21.31 -10.35 4.41
N GLU A 237 -21.95 -9.90 5.49
CA GLU A 237 -23.38 -10.17 5.70
C GLU A 237 -24.30 -9.27 4.86
N ARG A 238 -23.92 -8.02 4.58
CA ARG A 238 -24.72 -7.15 3.69
C ARG A 238 -24.71 -7.62 2.24
N GLU A 239 -23.62 -8.23 1.75
CA GLU A 239 -23.55 -8.71 0.37
C GLU A 239 -24.33 -10.02 0.14
N VAL A 240 -24.49 -10.88 1.16
CA VAL A 240 -25.31 -12.10 1.04
C VAL A 240 -26.80 -11.76 1.08
N LEU A 241 -27.21 -10.81 1.94
CA LEU A 241 -28.60 -10.33 1.99
C LEU A 241 -28.97 -9.52 0.73
N ASP A 242 -28.12 -8.61 0.24
CA ASP A 242 -28.41 -7.86 -0.99
C ASP A 242 -28.45 -8.78 -2.24
N ARG A 243 -27.66 -9.85 -2.28
CA ARG A 243 -27.71 -10.87 -3.36
C ARG A 243 -28.90 -11.81 -3.26
N LEU A 244 -29.43 -12.05 -2.06
CA LEU A 244 -30.65 -12.86 -1.86
C LEU A 244 -31.93 -12.02 -2.10
N GLU A 245 -31.92 -10.73 -1.74
CA GLU A 245 -33.02 -9.81 -2.01
C GLU A 245 -33.11 -9.41 -3.50
N SER A 246 -31.98 -9.29 -4.20
CA SER A 246 -31.97 -9.05 -5.65
C SER A 246 -32.37 -10.29 -6.47
N LYS A 247 -32.16 -11.52 -5.95
CA LYS A 247 -32.65 -12.76 -6.57
C LYS A 247 -34.13 -13.05 -6.30
N THR A 248 -34.71 -12.49 -5.24
CA THR A 248 -36.12 -12.68 -4.90
C THR A 248 -37.05 -11.59 -5.48
N ARG A 249 -36.50 -10.52 -6.06
CA ARG A 249 -37.28 -9.45 -6.71
C ARG A 249 -37.30 -9.46 -8.25
N PHE A 250 -36.68 -10.44 -8.89
CA PHE A 250 -36.89 -10.72 -10.31
C PHE A 250 -37.39 -12.15 -10.49
N GLY A 251 -38.66 -12.36 -10.16
CA GLY A 251 -39.42 -13.45 -10.75
C GLY A 251 -39.77 -13.12 -12.20
N GLY A 252 -39.51 -14.06 -13.11
CA GLY A 252 -40.21 -14.12 -14.40
C GLY A 252 -39.30 -14.23 -15.63
N SER A 253 -39.14 -15.47 -16.09
CA SER A 253 -39.21 -15.89 -17.51
C SER A 253 -38.05 -16.79 -17.92
N GLU A 254 -38.44 -18.02 -18.22
CA GLU A 254 -37.85 -19.02 -19.10
C GLU A 254 -36.85 -18.46 -20.14
N TYR A 255 -35.71 -19.14 -20.31
CA TYR A 255 -35.40 -19.82 -21.57
C TYR A 255 -34.37 -20.94 -21.34
N VAL A 256 -34.81 -22.16 -21.66
CA VAL A 256 -34.04 -23.39 -21.72
C VAL A 256 -33.27 -23.45 -23.06
N GLY A 257 -31.97 -23.71 -22.98
CA GLY A 257 -31.18 -24.53 -23.90
C GLY A 257 -31.03 -24.12 -25.38
N LYS A 258 -29.77 -24.01 -25.84
CA LYS A 258 -29.21 -24.91 -26.88
C LYS A 258 -27.74 -24.61 -27.18
N ALA A 259 -27.02 -25.70 -27.41
CA ALA A 259 -25.63 -25.80 -27.80
C ALA A 259 -25.43 -25.65 -29.33
N LEU A 260 -24.14 -25.52 -29.70
CA LEU A 260 -23.44 -25.98 -30.91
C LEU A 260 -23.06 -24.97 -32.01
N ASN A 261 -21.74 -25.02 -32.31
CA ASN A 261 -21.04 -24.87 -33.59
C ASN A 261 -20.95 -23.47 -34.22
N GLY A 262 -19.83 -22.99 -34.77
CA GLY A 262 -18.51 -23.56 -35.06
C GLY A 262 -17.77 -22.68 -36.09
N LYS A 263 -16.51 -23.04 -36.37
CA LYS A 263 -15.66 -22.68 -37.54
C LYS A 263 -14.74 -21.43 -37.48
N GLU A 264 -13.46 -21.73 -37.28
CA GLU A 264 -12.33 -21.52 -38.22
C GLU A 264 -12.23 -20.21 -39.01
N ARG A 265 -11.09 -19.52 -38.84
CA ARG A 265 -10.19 -19.16 -39.96
C ARG A 265 -8.81 -18.72 -39.47
N GLU A 266 -7.80 -19.49 -39.86
CA GLU A 266 -6.40 -19.08 -40.02
C GLU A 266 -6.28 -18.04 -41.15
N GLU A 267 -5.35 -17.08 -41.04
CA GLU A 267 -4.24 -16.95 -42.02
C GLU A 267 -3.30 -15.73 -41.76
N ARG A 268 -2.00 -16.04 -41.86
CA ARG A 268 -0.87 -15.28 -42.43
C ARG A 268 -0.07 -14.28 -41.56
N CYS A 269 1.03 -14.84 -41.06
CA CYS A 269 2.35 -14.21 -40.94
C CYS A 269 2.77 -13.46 -42.22
N ARG A 270 3.38 -12.28 -42.05
CA ARG A 270 4.25 -11.64 -43.04
C ARG A 270 5.63 -11.39 -42.42
N ILE A 271 6.60 -12.16 -42.87
CA ILE A 271 8.03 -11.93 -42.72
C ILE A 271 8.40 -10.75 -43.64
N LYS A 272 8.97 -9.67 -43.10
CA LYS A 272 9.64 -8.64 -43.90
C LYS A 272 11.14 -8.92 -43.91
N ARG A 273 11.67 -9.18 -45.11
CA ARG A 273 13.10 -9.14 -45.44
C ARG A 273 13.65 -7.75 -45.14
N VAL A 274 14.77 -7.71 -44.43
CA VAL A 274 15.64 -6.53 -44.33
C VAL A 274 16.57 -6.57 -45.53
N GLU A 275 16.40 -5.64 -46.46
CA GLU A 275 17.41 -5.31 -47.46
C GLU A 275 18.26 -4.17 -46.89
N ASN A 276 19.56 -4.43 -46.80
CA ASN A 276 20.58 -3.44 -46.47
C ASN A 276 20.61 -2.37 -47.55
N ASN A 277 20.47 -1.09 -47.18
CA ASN A 277 21.00 0.01 -47.98
C ASN A 277 21.57 1.09 -47.06
N SER A 278 22.84 1.35 -47.30
CA SER A 278 23.71 2.41 -46.81
C SER A 278 23.06 3.79 -46.77
N ASN A 279 22.91 4.37 -45.57
CA ASN A 279 22.65 5.80 -45.33
C ASN A 279 22.96 6.20 -43.86
N ASP A 280 24.11 5.77 -43.33
CA ASP A 280 24.39 5.82 -41.88
C ASP A 280 25.00 7.13 -41.35
N GLU A 281 25.27 8.15 -42.17
CA GLU A 281 25.87 9.40 -41.66
C GLU A 281 24.88 10.56 -41.46
N VAL A 282 23.67 10.49 -42.02
CA VAL A 282 22.64 11.57 -41.87
C VAL A 282 21.56 11.21 -40.84
N ASN A 283 21.46 9.94 -40.42
CA ASN A 283 20.46 9.46 -39.46
C ASN A 283 20.89 9.56 -38.00
N VAL A 284 22.19 9.66 -37.71
CA VAL A 284 22.70 9.74 -36.32
C VAL A 284 22.32 11.08 -35.68
N SER A 285 22.41 12.19 -36.43
CA SER A 285 22.07 13.52 -35.93
C SER A 285 20.58 13.72 -35.67
N LYS A 286 19.69 13.12 -36.49
CA LYS A 286 18.24 13.15 -36.25
C LYS A 286 17.80 12.32 -35.04
N ASN A 287 18.39 11.14 -34.84
CA ASN A 287 18.10 10.30 -33.67
C ASN A 287 18.54 10.98 -32.36
N VAL A 288 19.69 11.65 -32.37
CA VAL A 288 20.18 12.37 -31.19
C VAL A 288 19.29 13.58 -30.86
N GLU A 289 18.85 14.34 -31.86
CA GLU A 289 17.92 15.46 -31.64
C GLU A 289 16.53 15.01 -31.14
N GLU A 290 16.03 13.85 -31.57
CA GLU A 290 14.79 13.26 -31.06
C GLU A 290 14.95 12.76 -29.62
N GLU A 291 16.06 12.11 -29.28
CA GLU A 291 16.37 11.70 -27.90
C GLU A 291 16.52 12.91 -26.95
N PHE A 292 17.13 14.01 -27.41
CA PHE A 292 17.23 15.24 -26.61
C PHE A 292 15.87 15.89 -26.38
N ARG A 293 14.97 15.92 -27.36
CA ARG A 293 13.59 16.41 -27.17
C ARG A 293 12.81 15.56 -26.19
N ASP A 294 12.93 14.23 -26.28
CA ASP A 294 12.28 13.31 -25.34
C ASP A 294 12.77 13.49 -23.90
N ILE A 295 14.07 13.82 -23.73
CA ILE A 295 14.65 14.16 -22.43
C ILE A 295 14.15 15.52 -21.94
N GLU A 296 14.09 16.54 -22.80
CA GLU A 296 13.58 17.87 -22.45
C GLU A 296 12.10 17.82 -22.04
N ASP A 297 11.27 17.06 -22.76
CA ASP A 297 9.86 16.84 -22.43
C ASP A 297 9.70 16.10 -21.10
N ARG A 298 10.56 15.11 -20.82
CA ARG A 298 10.61 14.44 -19.51
C ARG A 298 11.04 15.37 -18.39
N ILE A 299 12.03 16.23 -18.62
CA ILE A 299 12.47 17.23 -17.63
C ILE A 299 11.35 18.23 -17.35
N LYS A 300 10.62 18.67 -18.38
CA LYS A 300 9.47 19.57 -18.24
C LYS A 300 8.35 18.91 -17.42
N LEU A 301 8.01 17.67 -17.74
CA LEU A 301 7.02 16.89 -16.99
C LEU A 301 7.43 16.67 -15.52
N LEU A 302 8.72 16.42 -15.27
CA LEU A 302 9.26 16.28 -13.92
C LEU A 302 9.17 17.59 -13.13
N LYS A 303 9.46 18.73 -13.77
CA LYS A 303 9.32 20.05 -13.14
C LYS A 303 7.87 20.35 -12.76
N GLU A 304 6.92 20.08 -13.66
CA GLU A 304 5.48 20.23 -13.38
C GLU A 304 5.04 19.34 -12.22
N LYS A 305 5.54 18.10 -12.15
CA LYS A 305 5.25 17.20 -11.01
C LYS A 305 5.85 17.68 -9.70
N ILE A 306 7.05 18.26 -9.72
CA ILE A 306 7.68 18.84 -8.53
C ILE A 306 6.85 20.02 -8.03
N GLU A 307 6.44 20.92 -8.93
CA GLU A 307 5.60 22.07 -8.58
C GLU A 307 4.25 21.64 -7.99
N GLN A 308 3.63 20.58 -8.53
CA GLN A 308 2.43 19.99 -7.97
C GLN A 308 2.65 19.45 -6.55
N LEU A 309 3.75 18.74 -6.31
CA LEU A 309 4.10 18.22 -4.97
C LEU A 309 4.33 19.35 -3.96
N GLU A 310 5.01 20.43 -4.37
CA GLU A 310 5.22 21.61 -3.53
C GLU A 310 3.89 22.29 -3.16
N ASN A 311 2.95 22.40 -4.11
CA ASN A 311 1.63 22.97 -3.85
C ASN A 311 0.81 22.11 -2.87
N VAL A 312 0.91 20.79 -2.98
CA VAL A 312 0.28 19.86 -2.02
C VAL A 312 0.88 20.04 -0.62
N LEU A 313 2.20 20.12 -0.51
CA LEU A 313 2.89 20.34 0.77
C LEU A 313 2.47 21.66 1.43
N ARG A 314 2.42 22.77 0.67
CA ARG A 314 1.95 24.07 1.19
C ARG A 314 0.50 24.00 1.68
N ALA A 315 -0.35 23.27 0.98
CA ALA A 315 -1.74 23.12 1.37
C ALA A 315 -1.90 22.28 2.66
N ASP A 316 -1.07 21.27 2.87
CA ASP A 316 -1.04 20.53 4.15
C ASP A 316 -0.63 21.43 5.30
N GLU A 317 0.39 22.28 5.10
CA GLU A 317 0.83 23.22 6.13
C GLU A 317 -0.29 24.19 6.55
N GLU A 318 -1.08 24.69 5.60
CA GLU A 318 -2.22 25.57 5.91
C GLU A 318 -3.28 24.86 6.75
N ILE A 319 -3.60 23.61 6.41
CA ILE A 319 -4.58 22.80 7.17
C ILE A 319 -4.06 22.53 8.58
N ILE A 320 -2.79 22.16 8.72
CA ILE A 320 -2.16 21.92 10.03
C ILE A 320 -2.20 23.19 10.88
N ARG A 321 -1.87 24.36 10.30
CA ARG A 321 -1.93 25.64 11.03
C ARG A 321 -3.33 25.99 11.49
N GLU A 322 -4.33 25.76 10.66
CA GLU A 322 -5.73 26.04 11.02
C GLU A 322 -6.20 25.13 12.15
N LEU A 323 -5.85 23.84 12.11
CA LEU A 323 -6.11 22.90 13.19
C LEU A 323 -5.42 23.32 14.50
N ILE A 324 -4.14 23.71 14.45
CA ILE A 324 -3.41 24.21 15.63
C ILE A 324 -4.06 25.48 16.19
N ARG A 325 -4.49 26.42 15.33
CA ARG A 325 -5.18 27.65 15.76
C ARG A 325 -6.52 27.37 16.44
N GLN A 326 -7.29 26.42 15.93
CA GLN A 326 -8.57 26.04 16.52
C GLN A 326 -8.41 25.35 17.87
N VAL A 327 -7.29 24.65 18.08
CA VAL A 327 -6.91 24.07 19.37
C VAL A 327 -6.42 25.14 20.36
N LYS A 328 -5.67 26.15 19.92
CA LYS A 328 -5.17 27.25 20.80
C LYS A 328 -6.22 28.30 21.20
N LYS A 329 -7.34 28.43 20.46
CA LYS A 329 -8.43 29.39 20.75
C LYS A 329 -9.50 28.86 21.70
N LYS A 330 -9.42 27.59 22.12
CA LYS A 330 -10.28 26.97 23.13
C LYS A 330 -9.45 26.64 24.35
#